data_AF-A0A2S7D9J3-F1
#
_entry.id   AF-A0A2S7D9J3-F1
#
_cell.length_a   1.000
_cell.length_b   1.000
_cell.length_c   1.000
_cell.angle_alpha   90.00
_cell.angle_beta   90.00
_cell.angle_gamma   90.00
#
_symmetry.space_group_name_H-M   'P 1'
#
loop_
_entity.id
_entity.type
_entity.pdbx_description
1 polymer ?
#
loop_
_entity_poly.entity_id
_entity_poly.type
_entity_poly.pdbx_seq_one_letter_code
_entity_poly.pdbx_strand_id
1 'polypeptide(L)'
;MSNQGVIAGADVSVTAGNLLNQGRISGTGTVSLQARNDLLNQGQIQGRDVALAAGNNLVSEASRAINGAGILSGISASNTLQLMAGNDMTLTGTRVQAGGSAALIAGNNLSLTPSALRDDNGLLRGGDAVSLITGKDLIVSAGNDLQLHGVTIKAGGSAALQAGNDLSLTPATGLDGKPTTRTSISTGDSLQLTAGNDLTIRQAEVKAGGDLIAAAGNNLNVVSVLNETETDSYKSRNGKTRVTTTTTTQTIDQQALTAGGNLILSAGNDVNLVAAKLDAGKGLGVSAGNDINASTLTTVDTSDVLETRKRFRQTTSTRDETVHGTEFTAGGNLAMQAGNDITLTAASAATKEGGITLAAGNDV
;
A
#
# COMPACT_ATOMS: atom_id res chain seq x y z
N MET A 1 -3.36 5.38 33.26
CA MET A 1 -4.77 4.91 33.26
C MET A 1 -4.80 3.57 32.55
N SER A 2 -5.54 2.59 33.08
CA SER A 2 -5.82 1.32 32.41
C SER A 2 -7.33 1.13 32.39
N ASN A 3 -7.92 0.99 31.21
CA ASN A 3 -9.34 0.72 31.02
C ASN A 3 -9.54 -0.69 30.47
N GLN A 4 -10.25 -1.54 31.20
CA GLN A 4 -10.72 -2.85 30.73
C GLN A 4 -12.24 -2.92 30.60
N GLY A 5 -12.94 -1.84 30.98
CA GLY A 5 -14.40 -1.76 31.00
C GLY A 5 -14.93 -0.76 29.99
N VAL A 6 -16.06 -0.13 30.33
CA VAL A 6 -16.67 0.92 29.50
C VAL A 6 -16.50 2.27 30.21
N ILE A 7 -15.89 3.22 29.51
CA ILE A 7 -15.93 4.63 29.86
C ILE A 7 -16.86 5.30 28.85
N ALA A 8 -17.98 5.85 29.32
CA ALA A 8 -18.96 6.51 28.46
C ALA A 8 -19.41 7.85 29.05
N GLY A 9 -19.63 8.83 28.19
CA GLY A 9 -20.11 10.15 28.57
C GLY A 9 -20.59 10.96 27.36
N ALA A 10 -21.08 12.18 27.60
CA ALA A 10 -21.30 13.14 26.53
C ALA A 10 -19.93 13.52 25.94
N ASP A 11 -19.06 14.08 26.76
CA ASP A 11 -17.65 14.26 26.48
C ASP A 11 -16.81 13.38 27.41
N VAL A 12 -15.73 12.80 26.90
CA VAL A 12 -14.76 12.03 27.68
C VAL A 12 -13.40 12.68 27.54
N SER A 13 -12.85 13.15 28.65
CA SER A 13 -11.50 13.71 28.70
C SER A 13 -10.65 12.92 29.69
N VAL A 14 -9.49 12.43 29.25
CA VAL A 14 -8.53 11.73 30.11
C VAL A 14 -7.14 12.28 29.87
N THR A 15 -6.47 12.65 30.96
CA THR A 15 -5.03 12.95 30.98
C THR A 15 -4.33 11.95 31.88
N ALA A 16 -3.27 11.31 31.41
CA ALA A 16 -2.51 10.33 32.18
C ALA A 16 -1.02 10.33 31.81
N GLY A 17 -0.17 9.72 32.65
CA GLY A 17 1.21 9.43 32.27
C GLY A 17 1.26 8.48 31.06
N ASN A 18 0.77 7.26 31.27
CA ASN A 18 0.49 6.29 30.20
C ASN A 18 -1.00 6.00 30.14
N LEU A 19 -1.52 5.69 28.96
CA LEU A 19 -2.93 5.31 28.77
C LEU A 19 -3.00 3.96 28.07
N LEU A 20 -3.61 2.99 28.73
CA LEU A 20 -3.93 1.67 28.17
C LEU A 20 -5.44 1.53 28.07
N ASN A 21 -5.95 1.34 26.86
CA ASN A 21 -7.36 1.00 26.62
C ASN A 21 -7.48 -0.42 26.08
N GLN A 22 -8.06 -1.32 26.86
CA GLN A 22 -8.41 -2.70 26.49
C GLN A 22 -9.94 -2.90 26.43
N GLY A 23 -10.70 -1.89 26.85
CA GLY A 23 -12.16 -1.88 26.82
C GLY A 23 -12.72 -0.91 25.78
N ARG A 24 -13.82 -0.26 26.11
CA ARG A 24 -14.49 0.74 25.26
C ARG A 24 -14.45 2.12 25.89
N ILE A 25 -14.07 3.12 25.12
CA ILE A 25 -14.18 4.55 25.47
C ILE A 25 -15.12 5.19 24.45
N SER A 26 -16.22 5.79 24.91
CA SER A 26 -17.29 6.30 24.02
C SER A 26 -17.80 7.67 24.46
N GLY A 27 -17.77 8.65 23.56
CA GLY A 27 -18.42 9.95 23.72
C GLY A 27 -19.54 10.15 22.70
N THR A 28 -20.63 10.82 23.05
CA THR A 28 -21.60 11.32 22.05
C THR A 28 -21.13 12.65 21.42
N GLY A 29 -20.30 13.40 22.15
CA GLY A 29 -19.54 14.57 21.74
C GLY A 29 -18.07 14.22 21.53
N THR A 30 -17.17 14.83 22.29
CA THR A 30 -15.73 14.70 22.10
C THR A 30 -15.13 13.61 22.99
N VAL A 31 -14.22 12.80 22.42
CA VAL A 31 -13.29 11.96 23.18
C VAL A 31 -11.88 12.52 23.02
N SER A 32 -11.32 13.04 24.10
CA SER A 32 -9.96 13.59 24.18
C SER A 32 -9.11 12.76 25.13
N LEU A 33 -8.11 12.05 24.60
CA LEU A 33 -7.20 11.21 25.38
C LEU A 33 -5.78 11.74 25.23
N GLN A 34 -5.19 12.18 26.33
CA GLN A 34 -3.85 12.76 26.39
C GLN A 34 -2.95 11.91 27.30
N ALA A 35 -1.94 11.27 26.72
CA ALA A 35 -0.90 10.56 27.44
C ALA A 35 0.40 11.37 27.42
N ARG A 36 1.01 11.60 28.59
CA ARG A 36 2.30 12.29 28.69
C ARG A 36 3.43 11.48 28.03
N ASN A 37 3.34 10.14 28.08
CA ASN A 37 4.26 9.24 27.40
C ASN A 37 3.47 8.46 26.33
N ASP A 38 3.05 7.23 26.61
CA ASP A 38 2.50 6.34 25.59
C ASP A 38 0.98 6.15 25.71
N LEU A 39 0.32 6.07 24.56
CA LEU A 39 -1.08 5.66 24.42
C LEU A 39 -1.15 4.32 23.68
N LEU A 40 -1.65 3.29 24.37
CA LEU A 40 -1.86 1.95 23.82
C LEU A 40 -3.36 1.65 23.74
N ASN A 41 -3.87 1.47 22.53
CA ASN A 41 -5.25 1.10 22.26
C ASN A 41 -5.35 -0.34 21.73
N GLN A 42 -5.87 -1.22 22.57
CA GLN A 42 -6.23 -2.62 22.27
C GLN A 42 -7.74 -2.85 22.24
N GLY A 43 -8.53 -1.77 22.28
CA GLY A 43 -9.98 -1.80 22.36
C GLY A 43 -10.65 -0.82 21.39
N GLN A 44 -11.79 -0.27 21.80
CA GLN A 44 -12.60 0.63 20.97
C GLN A 44 -12.59 2.05 21.54
N ILE A 45 -12.37 3.04 20.67
CA ILE A 45 -12.49 4.47 20.98
C ILE A 45 -13.48 5.07 19.98
N GLN A 46 -14.56 5.69 20.46
CA GLN A 46 -15.58 6.28 19.60
C GLN A 46 -16.05 7.65 20.10
N GLY A 47 -16.20 8.62 19.19
CA GLY A 47 -16.75 9.95 19.49
C GLY A 47 -17.49 10.56 18.30
N ARG A 48 -18.11 11.74 18.50
CA ARG A 48 -18.38 12.66 17.39
C ARG A 48 -17.06 13.23 16.87
N ASP A 49 -16.25 13.75 17.77
CA ASP A 49 -14.87 14.12 17.52
C ASP A 49 -13.96 13.25 18.39
N VAL A 50 -12.84 12.76 17.84
CA VAL A 50 -11.84 11.98 18.58
C VAL A 50 -10.47 12.65 18.43
N ALA A 51 -9.83 12.95 19.55
CA ALA A 51 -8.47 13.48 19.62
C ALA A 51 -7.62 12.59 20.55
N LEU A 52 -6.60 11.95 19.99
CA LEU A 52 -5.63 11.14 20.70
C LEU A 52 -4.27 11.80 20.61
N ALA A 53 -3.65 12.10 21.75
CA ALA A 53 -2.31 12.67 21.80
C ALA A 53 -1.43 11.86 22.76
N ALA A 54 -0.29 11.39 22.27
CA ALA A 54 0.76 10.75 23.06
C ALA A 54 2.04 11.58 22.97
N GLY A 55 2.68 11.88 24.10
CA GLY A 55 3.97 12.58 24.13
C GLY A 55 5.11 11.75 23.54
N ASN A 56 5.01 10.42 23.62
CA ASN A 56 5.91 9.47 22.97
C ASN A 56 5.14 8.74 21.86
N ASN A 57 4.74 7.49 22.10
CA ASN A 57 4.20 6.63 21.05
C ASN A 57 2.68 6.47 21.15
N LEU A 58 2.03 6.40 19.98
CA LEU A 58 0.64 5.98 19.87
C LEU A 58 0.58 4.63 19.17
N VAL A 59 0.20 3.60 19.91
CA VAL A 59 0.08 2.24 19.39
C VAL A 59 -1.38 1.84 19.44
N SER A 60 -1.91 1.39 18.30
CA SER A 60 -3.22 0.77 18.22
C SER A 60 -3.06 -0.60 17.60
N GLU A 61 -3.39 -1.65 18.35
CA GLU A 61 -3.19 -3.02 17.90
C GLU A 61 -4.39 -3.88 18.25
N ALA A 62 -4.83 -4.72 17.32
CA ALA A 62 -5.86 -5.71 17.62
C ALA A 62 -5.39 -6.63 18.76
N SER A 63 -6.27 -6.89 19.74
CA SER A 63 -5.96 -7.87 20.79
C SER A 63 -5.79 -9.26 20.18
N ARG A 64 -4.94 -10.10 20.79
CA ARG A 64 -4.62 -11.46 20.32
C ARG A 64 -5.90 -12.21 19.94
N ALA A 65 -6.01 -12.60 18.67
CA ALA A 65 -7.08 -13.47 18.20
C ALA A 65 -6.89 -14.86 18.82
N ILE A 66 -7.59 -15.14 19.92
CA ILE A 66 -7.70 -16.51 20.45
C ILE A 66 -8.93 -17.12 19.78
N ASN A 67 -8.75 -18.23 19.05
CA ASN A 67 -9.83 -18.97 18.37
C ASN A 67 -10.59 -18.20 17.26
N GLY A 68 -9.90 -17.40 16.45
CA GLY A 68 -10.47 -16.83 15.22
C GLY A 68 -11.48 -15.69 15.40
N ALA A 69 -11.69 -15.19 16.62
CA ALA A 69 -12.49 -14.01 16.92
C ALA A 69 -11.62 -12.92 17.57
N GLY A 70 -10.79 -12.25 16.77
CA GLY A 70 -10.09 -11.05 17.23
C GLY A 70 -11.05 -9.89 17.40
N ILE A 71 -10.97 -9.17 18.51
CA ILE A 71 -11.56 -7.82 18.59
C ILE A 71 -10.60 -6.89 17.86
N LEU A 72 -11.00 -6.45 16.66
CA LEU A 72 -10.33 -5.36 15.95
C LEU A 72 -10.11 -4.20 16.91
N SER A 73 -8.92 -3.60 16.90
CA SER A 73 -8.75 -2.30 17.53
C SER A 73 -9.40 -1.24 16.65
N GLY A 74 -10.14 -0.32 17.25
CA GLY A 74 -10.99 0.61 16.51
C GLY A 74 -10.94 2.02 17.07
N ILE A 75 -10.76 2.99 16.17
CA ILE A 75 -10.78 4.42 16.49
C ILE A 75 -11.73 5.09 15.50
N SER A 76 -12.86 5.59 16.00
CA SER A 76 -13.96 6.09 15.16
C SER A 76 -14.44 7.46 15.61
N ALA A 77 -14.56 8.40 14.67
CA ALA A 77 -15.23 9.68 14.85
C ALA A 77 -16.37 9.81 13.82
N SER A 78 -17.54 10.34 14.23
CA SER A 78 -18.59 10.67 13.24
C SER A 78 -18.30 11.95 12.47
N ASN A 79 -17.36 12.79 12.95
CA ASN A 79 -16.95 14.04 12.33
C ASN A 79 -15.41 14.11 12.19
N THR A 80 -14.67 14.64 13.16
CA THR A 80 -13.21 14.80 13.03
C THR A 80 -12.42 13.81 13.87
N LEU A 81 -11.35 13.25 13.29
CA LEU A 81 -10.45 12.31 13.96
C LEU A 81 -9.00 12.82 13.88
N GLN A 82 -8.34 12.93 15.03
CA GLN A 82 -6.96 13.37 15.11
C GLN A 82 -6.15 12.43 16.00
N LEU A 83 -5.07 11.88 15.45
CA LEU A 83 -4.09 11.10 16.18
C LEU A 83 -2.74 11.81 16.11
N MET A 84 -2.12 12.03 17.25
CA MET A 84 -0.80 12.65 17.36
C MET A 84 0.10 11.79 18.25
N ALA A 85 1.28 11.45 17.74
CA ALA A 85 2.36 10.87 18.51
C ALA A 85 3.58 11.81 18.44
N GLY A 86 4.20 12.09 19.58
CA GLY A 86 5.45 12.86 19.61
C GLY A 86 6.63 12.13 18.97
N ASN A 87 6.63 10.79 19.03
CA ASN A 87 7.60 9.93 18.38
C ASN A 87 6.91 9.09 17.31
N ASP A 88 6.70 7.79 17.56
CA ASP A 88 6.20 6.86 16.57
C ASP A 88 4.70 6.59 16.73
N MET A 89 4.03 6.32 15.61
CA MET A 89 2.67 5.82 15.59
C MET A 89 2.61 4.49 14.84
N THR A 90 2.04 3.48 15.51
CA THR A 90 1.93 2.13 14.95
C THR A 90 0.47 1.68 15.01
N LEU A 91 -0.11 1.39 13.85
CA LEU A 91 -1.45 0.84 13.72
C LEU A 91 -1.36 -0.57 13.13
N THR A 92 -1.67 -1.57 13.95
CA THR A 92 -1.60 -2.98 13.57
C THR A 92 -3.00 -3.60 13.59
N GLY A 93 -3.53 -3.95 12.42
CA GLY A 93 -4.90 -4.47 12.29
C GLY A 93 -5.98 -3.57 12.90
N THR A 94 -5.76 -2.26 12.83
CA THR A 94 -6.67 -1.24 13.38
C THR A 94 -7.58 -0.70 12.30
N ARG A 95 -8.87 -0.53 12.63
CA ARG A 95 -9.81 0.26 11.83
C ARG A 95 -9.84 1.69 12.34
N VAL A 96 -9.52 2.64 11.47
CA VAL A 96 -9.63 4.07 11.74
C VAL A 96 -10.67 4.67 10.80
N GLN A 97 -11.70 5.31 11.36
CA GLN A 97 -12.82 5.83 10.60
C GLN A 97 -13.24 7.24 11.04
N ALA A 98 -13.33 8.18 10.11
CA ALA A 98 -13.89 9.51 10.33
C ALA A 98 -15.05 9.77 9.36
N GLY A 99 -16.20 10.21 9.86
CA GLY A 99 -17.30 10.66 8.98
C GLY A 99 -17.00 11.98 8.25
N GLY A 100 -16.11 12.81 8.82
CA GLY A 100 -15.55 14.00 8.19
C GLY A 100 -14.09 13.76 7.81
N SER A 101 -13.19 14.66 8.25
CA SER A 101 -11.76 14.60 7.94
C SER A 101 -10.96 13.91 9.04
N ALA A 102 -9.81 13.33 8.69
CA ALA A 102 -8.87 12.77 9.65
C ALA A 102 -7.44 13.27 9.46
N ALA A 103 -6.69 13.33 10.56
CA ALA A 103 -5.26 13.60 10.57
C ALA A 103 -4.53 12.59 11.47
N LEU A 104 -3.54 11.89 10.92
CA LEU A 104 -2.61 11.02 11.64
C LEU A 104 -1.22 11.63 11.52
N ILE A 105 -0.62 12.03 12.65
CA ILE A 105 0.65 12.74 12.68
C ILE A 105 1.58 12.07 13.67
N ALA A 106 2.75 11.65 13.21
CA ALA A 106 3.85 11.13 14.03
C ALA A 106 5.07 12.03 13.90
N GLY A 107 5.73 12.34 15.01
CA GLY A 107 6.97 13.12 15.01
C GLY A 107 8.14 12.39 14.36
N ASN A 108 8.15 11.06 14.40
CA ASN A 108 9.15 10.20 13.76
C ASN A 108 8.47 9.33 12.71
N ASN A 109 8.20 8.05 13.00
CA ASN A 109 7.70 7.10 12.01
C ASN A 109 6.20 6.84 12.18
N LEU A 110 5.52 6.60 11.07
CA LEU A 110 4.12 6.15 11.05
C LEU A 110 4.02 4.85 10.26
N SER A 111 3.67 3.77 10.96
CA SER A 111 3.58 2.42 10.39
C SER A 111 2.15 1.88 10.48
N LEU A 112 1.60 1.49 9.32
CA LEU A 112 0.30 0.87 9.20
C LEU A 112 0.51 -0.53 8.61
N THR A 113 0.21 -1.55 9.39
CA THR A 113 0.46 -2.95 9.03
C THR A 113 -0.75 -3.82 9.39
N PRO A 114 -1.10 -4.85 8.61
CA PRO A 114 -2.20 -5.73 8.98
C PRO A 114 -1.83 -6.50 10.24
N SER A 115 -2.83 -6.99 10.97
CA SER A 115 -2.52 -7.97 12.01
C SER A 115 -2.03 -9.27 11.37
N ALA A 116 -1.36 -10.08 12.16
CA ALA A 116 -0.93 -11.41 11.75
C ALA A 116 -1.78 -12.41 12.54
N LEU A 117 -2.58 -13.24 11.87
CA LEU A 117 -3.40 -14.24 12.56
C LEU A 117 -2.48 -15.38 12.99
N ARG A 118 -2.26 -15.57 14.29
CA ARG A 118 -1.41 -16.66 14.83
C ARG A 118 -2.27 -17.68 15.59
N ASP A 119 -2.04 -18.97 15.40
CA ASP A 119 -2.49 -20.02 16.32
C ASP A 119 -1.35 -20.46 17.25
N ASP A 120 -1.61 -21.44 18.12
CA ASP A 120 -0.62 -22.03 19.02
C ASP A 120 0.52 -22.74 18.25
N ASN A 121 0.35 -23.02 16.95
CA ASN A 121 1.32 -23.69 16.09
C ASN A 121 2.10 -22.72 15.16
N GLY A 122 1.76 -21.43 15.10
CA GLY A 122 2.45 -20.46 14.24
C GLY A 122 1.55 -19.38 13.63
N LEU A 123 2.01 -18.74 12.56
CA LEU A 123 1.24 -17.74 11.81
C LEU A 123 0.34 -18.45 10.77
N LEU A 124 -0.97 -18.22 10.83
CA LEU A 124 -2.00 -18.85 10.00
C LEU A 124 -2.20 -18.17 8.64
N ARG A 125 -2.25 -16.82 8.60
CA ARG A 125 -2.49 -15.97 7.41
C ARG A 125 -2.31 -14.48 7.77
N GLY A 126 -2.25 -13.61 6.75
CA GLY A 126 -2.47 -12.17 6.93
C GLY A 126 -3.81 -11.95 7.62
N GLY A 127 -3.78 -11.30 8.78
CA GLY A 127 -4.95 -11.01 9.60
C GLY A 127 -5.73 -9.82 9.07
N ASP A 128 -6.41 -9.12 9.98
CA ASP A 128 -7.22 -7.96 9.63
C ASP A 128 -6.37 -6.84 9.03
N ALA A 129 -6.77 -6.36 7.83
CA ALA A 129 -6.14 -5.22 7.19
C ALA A 129 -6.35 -3.94 8.02
N VAL A 130 -5.34 -3.07 8.02
CA VAL A 130 -5.55 -1.69 8.48
C VAL A 130 -6.41 -0.98 7.45
N SER A 131 -7.48 -0.35 7.92
CA SER A 131 -8.32 0.50 7.07
C SER A 131 -8.39 1.90 7.65
N LEU A 132 -8.17 2.90 6.78
CA LEU A 132 -8.23 4.32 7.10
C LEU A 132 -9.27 4.95 6.18
N ILE A 133 -10.44 5.24 6.72
CA ILE A 133 -11.61 5.68 5.94
C ILE A 133 -12.08 7.04 6.43
N THR A 134 -12.08 8.04 5.56
CA THR A 134 -12.59 9.38 5.83
C THR A 134 -13.73 9.74 4.87
N GLY A 135 -14.74 10.46 5.37
CA GLY A 135 -15.81 10.99 4.52
C GLY A 135 -15.39 12.22 3.71
N LYS A 136 -14.36 12.94 4.18
CA LYS A 136 -13.75 14.09 3.50
C LYS A 136 -12.25 13.86 3.37
N ASP A 137 -11.44 14.81 3.82
CA ASP A 137 -10.01 14.81 3.60
C ASP A 137 -9.24 13.93 4.58
N LEU A 138 -8.07 13.50 4.15
CA LEU A 138 -7.15 12.72 4.97
C LEU A 138 -5.74 13.32 4.92
N ILE A 139 -5.14 13.50 6.09
CA ILE A 139 -3.72 13.82 6.23
C ILE A 139 -3.04 12.69 7.00
N VAL A 140 -1.92 12.22 6.46
CA VAL A 140 -1.07 11.21 7.08
C VAL A 140 0.36 11.72 6.99
N SER A 141 0.98 12.04 8.12
CA SER A 141 2.29 12.68 8.17
C SER A 141 3.23 11.98 9.14
N ALA A 142 4.44 11.69 8.68
CA ALA A 142 5.55 11.21 9.48
C ALA A 142 6.74 12.18 9.36
N GLY A 143 7.40 12.50 10.46
CA GLY A 143 8.61 13.31 10.43
C GLY A 143 9.80 12.60 9.78
N ASN A 144 9.83 11.26 9.82
CA ASN A 144 10.80 10.40 9.15
C ASN A 144 10.05 9.54 8.12
N ASP A 145 9.75 8.28 8.43
CA ASP A 145 9.25 7.32 7.45
C ASP A 145 7.74 7.08 7.59
N LEU A 146 7.04 7.02 6.45
CA LEU A 146 5.65 6.59 6.36
C LEU A 146 5.57 5.25 5.63
N GLN A 147 5.16 4.23 6.37
CA GLN A 147 5.23 2.83 5.96
C GLN A 147 3.83 2.23 5.89
N LEU A 148 3.33 1.98 4.68
CA LEU A 148 2.01 1.40 4.42
C LEU A 148 2.17 -0.01 3.82
N HIS A 149 1.85 -1.03 4.62
CA HIS A 149 1.95 -2.43 4.23
C HIS A 149 0.55 -3.05 4.18
N GLY A 150 0.07 -3.46 3.00
CA GLY A 150 -1.25 -4.09 2.84
C GLY A 150 -2.43 -3.29 3.42
N VAL A 151 -2.38 -1.96 3.31
CA VAL A 151 -3.34 -1.03 3.93
C VAL A 151 -4.43 -0.63 2.93
N THR A 152 -5.67 -0.47 3.38
CA THR A 152 -6.72 0.18 2.59
C THR A 152 -6.96 1.61 3.08
N ILE A 153 -6.74 2.60 2.21
CA ILE A 153 -7.02 4.00 2.45
C ILE A 153 -8.13 4.46 1.51
N LYS A 154 -9.19 5.05 2.08
CA LYS A 154 -10.29 5.65 1.33
C LYS A 154 -10.62 7.03 1.87
N ALA A 155 -10.41 8.07 1.08
CA ALA A 155 -10.86 9.43 1.40
C ALA A 155 -11.99 9.85 0.47
N GLY A 156 -13.08 10.37 1.02
CA GLY A 156 -14.17 10.92 0.23
C GLY A 156 -13.79 12.23 -0.48
N GLY A 157 -12.85 13.00 0.09
CA GLY A 157 -12.26 14.20 -0.51
C GLY A 157 -10.83 13.96 -0.98
N SER A 158 -9.93 14.89 -0.66
CA SER A 158 -8.51 14.80 -1.00
C SER A 158 -7.71 14.04 0.06
N ALA A 159 -6.54 13.50 -0.29
CA ALA A 159 -5.60 12.99 0.69
C ALA A 159 -4.16 13.48 0.45
N ALA A 160 -3.43 13.70 1.54
CA ALA A 160 -2.00 14.01 1.54
C ALA A 160 -1.27 13.03 2.46
N LEU A 161 -0.33 12.28 1.90
CA LEU A 161 0.57 11.36 2.60
C LEU A 161 1.98 11.91 2.49
N GLN A 162 2.58 12.24 3.63
CA GLN A 162 3.88 12.89 3.70
C GLN A 162 4.84 12.15 4.64
N ALA A 163 6.05 11.92 4.15
CA ALA A 163 7.19 11.45 4.93
C ALA A 163 8.32 12.48 4.82
N GLY A 164 9.01 12.76 5.93
CA GLY A 164 10.22 13.58 5.90
C GLY A 164 11.41 12.86 5.26
N ASN A 165 11.43 11.53 5.32
CA ASN A 165 12.41 10.67 4.64
C ASN A 165 11.68 9.83 3.59
N ASP A 166 11.31 8.58 3.91
CA ASP A 166 10.81 7.65 2.91
C ASP A 166 9.30 7.39 3.03
N LEU A 167 8.61 7.35 1.89
CA LEU A 167 7.23 6.90 1.79
C LEU A 167 7.18 5.57 1.03
N SER A 168 6.66 4.54 1.67
CA SER A 168 6.61 3.19 1.11
C SER A 168 5.18 2.65 1.11
N LEU A 169 4.70 2.33 -0.09
CA LEU A 169 3.45 1.62 -0.34
C LEU A 169 3.81 0.22 -0.82
N THR A 170 3.66 -0.77 0.07
CA THR A 170 4.05 -2.15 -0.19
C THR A 170 2.91 -3.10 0.17
N PRO A 171 2.88 -4.33 -0.35
CA PRO A 171 1.89 -5.30 0.06
C PRO A 171 2.29 -5.89 1.42
N ALA A 172 1.32 -6.45 2.12
CA ALA A 172 1.62 -7.40 3.17
C ALA A 172 2.13 -8.71 2.55
N THR A 173 3.13 -9.34 3.16
CA THR A 173 3.69 -10.61 2.71
C THR A 173 3.30 -11.74 3.66
N GLY A 174 3.00 -12.91 3.10
CA GLY A 174 2.80 -14.15 3.84
C GLY A 174 4.12 -14.70 4.37
N LEU A 175 4.04 -15.82 5.09
CA LEU A 175 5.23 -16.54 5.60
C LEU A 175 6.16 -17.04 4.49
N ASP A 176 5.59 -17.34 3.33
CA ASP A 176 6.29 -17.76 2.13
C ASP A 176 6.95 -16.59 1.38
N GLY A 177 6.90 -15.37 1.96
CA GLY A 177 7.38 -14.14 1.33
C GLY A 177 6.49 -13.68 0.17
N LYS A 178 5.40 -14.40 -0.15
CA LYS A 178 4.52 -14.03 -1.25
C LYS A 178 3.59 -12.89 -0.83
N PRO A 179 3.29 -11.94 -1.72
CA PRO A 179 2.32 -10.89 -1.46
C PRO A 179 0.93 -11.49 -1.14
N THR A 180 0.30 -11.01 -0.06
CA THR A 180 -1.01 -11.49 0.41
C THR A 180 -2.10 -10.42 0.36
N THR A 181 -1.74 -9.16 0.65
CA THR A 181 -2.70 -8.04 0.64
C THR A 181 -2.04 -6.82 0.04
N ARG A 182 -2.64 -6.28 -1.01
CA ARG A 182 -2.18 -5.06 -1.67
C ARG A 182 -2.43 -3.83 -0.80
N THR A 183 -1.55 -2.84 -0.85
CA THR A 183 -1.92 -1.49 -0.39
C THR A 183 -2.83 -0.83 -1.43
N SER A 184 -4.00 -0.32 -1.02
CA SER A 184 -4.94 0.35 -1.91
C SER A 184 -5.23 1.74 -1.38
N ILE A 185 -5.06 2.77 -2.20
CA ILE A 185 -5.38 4.15 -1.89
C ILE A 185 -6.38 4.66 -2.91
N SER A 186 -7.52 5.16 -2.44
CA SER A 186 -8.54 5.78 -3.28
C SER A 186 -9.02 7.09 -2.67
N THR A 187 -8.97 8.16 -3.45
CA THR A 187 -9.49 9.48 -3.08
C THR A 187 -10.59 9.90 -4.03
N GLY A 188 -11.58 10.65 -3.53
CA GLY A 188 -12.65 11.22 -4.36
C GLY A 188 -12.15 12.40 -5.19
N ASP A 189 -11.23 13.20 -4.62
CA ASP A 189 -10.62 14.35 -5.27
C ASP A 189 -9.13 14.07 -5.54
N SER A 190 -8.22 14.94 -5.11
CA SER A 190 -6.79 14.81 -5.41
C SER A 190 -6.04 13.98 -4.37
N LEU A 191 -4.95 13.35 -4.81
CA LEU A 191 -4.02 12.62 -3.96
C LEU A 191 -2.61 13.18 -4.11
N GLN A 192 -1.98 13.49 -2.98
CA GLN A 192 -0.57 13.84 -2.92
C GLN A 192 0.20 12.78 -2.11
N LEU A 193 1.26 12.25 -2.71
CA LEU A 193 2.26 11.39 -2.08
C LEU A 193 3.59 12.14 -2.10
N THR A 194 4.19 12.38 -0.94
CA THR A 194 5.46 13.13 -0.84
C THR A 194 6.42 12.46 0.11
N ALA A 195 7.65 12.24 -0.37
CA ALA A 195 8.79 11.77 0.40
C ALA A 195 9.93 12.79 0.31
N GLY A 196 10.61 13.06 1.41
CA GLY A 196 11.81 13.90 1.41
C GLY A 196 13.01 13.21 0.74
N ASN A 197 13.07 11.87 0.80
CA ASN A 197 14.08 11.05 0.15
C ASN A 197 13.42 10.19 -0.94
N ASP A 198 13.05 8.94 -0.65
CA ASP A 198 12.56 8.02 -1.68
C ASP A 198 11.05 7.72 -1.53
N LEU A 199 10.36 7.67 -2.67
CA LEU A 199 8.97 7.20 -2.77
C LEU A 199 8.94 5.84 -3.47
N THR A 200 8.51 4.80 -2.76
CA THR A 200 8.36 3.46 -3.32
C THR A 200 6.90 3.05 -3.38
N ILE A 201 6.44 2.68 -4.57
CA ILE A 201 5.09 2.18 -4.86
C ILE A 201 5.25 0.78 -5.48
N ARG A 202 5.10 -0.26 -4.65
CA ARG A 202 5.27 -1.66 -5.06
C ARG A 202 4.05 -2.45 -4.63
N GLN A 203 3.37 -3.11 -5.56
CA GLN A 203 2.10 -3.80 -5.25
C GLN A 203 1.14 -2.94 -4.44
N ALA A 204 0.92 -1.73 -4.97
CA ALA A 204 -0.07 -0.79 -4.52
C ALA A 204 -0.96 -0.32 -5.69
N GLU A 205 -2.25 -0.18 -5.43
CA GLU A 205 -3.20 0.41 -6.36
C GLU A 205 -3.52 1.80 -5.85
N VAL A 206 -3.24 2.81 -6.66
CA VAL A 206 -3.31 4.20 -6.21
C VAL A 206 -4.19 4.98 -7.19
N LYS A 207 -5.33 5.47 -6.69
CA LYS A 207 -6.36 6.14 -7.49
C LYS A 207 -6.77 7.47 -6.89
N ALA A 208 -6.86 8.48 -7.74
CA ALA A 208 -7.45 9.78 -7.44
C ALA A 208 -8.57 10.11 -8.43
N GLY A 209 -9.70 10.62 -7.95
CA GLY A 209 -10.76 11.12 -8.82
C GLY A 209 -10.39 12.45 -9.51
N GLY A 210 -9.53 13.24 -8.85
CA GLY A 210 -8.89 14.44 -9.36
C GLY A 210 -7.44 14.19 -9.77
N ASP A 211 -6.54 15.08 -9.35
CA ASP A 211 -5.12 14.99 -9.70
C ASP A 211 -4.37 14.03 -8.76
N LEU A 212 -3.37 13.32 -9.28
CA LEU A 212 -2.44 12.51 -8.48
C LEU A 212 -1.03 13.06 -8.65
N ILE A 213 -0.42 13.49 -7.54
CA ILE A 213 0.96 13.96 -7.50
C ILE A 213 1.78 13.01 -6.63
N ALA A 214 2.84 12.44 -7.21
CA ALA A 214 3.81 11.61 -6.52
C ALA A 214 5.18 12.28 -6.63
N ALA A 215 5.74 12.70 -5.50
CA ALA A 215 6.98 13.47 -5.44
C ALA A 215 7.97 12.87 -4.45
N ALA A 216 9.24 12.77 -4.86
CA ALA A 216 10.35 12.31 -4.05
C ALA A 216 11.53 13.29 -4.16
N GLY A 217 12.24 13.55 -3.06
CA GLY A 217 13.46 14.37 -3.09
C GLY A 217 14.63 13.68 -3.78
N ASN A 218 14.70 12.34 -3.73
CA ASN A 218 15.70 11.51 -4.40
C ASN A 218 15.04 10.70 -5.51
N ASN A 219 14.57 9.48 -5.23
CA ASN A 219 14.07 8.57 -6.27
C ASN A 219 12.59 8.25 -6.10
N LEU A 220 11.90 8.11 -7.23
CA LEU A 220 10.52 7.62 -7.27
C LEU A 220 10.50 6.28 -7.99
N ASN A 221 10.11 5.22 -7.28
CA ASN A 221 10.09 3.86 -7.79
C ASN A 221 8.64 3.32 -7.87
N VAL A 222 8.17 2.99 -9.07
CA VAL A 222 6.87 2.31 -9.29
C VAL A 222 7.13 0.94 -9.86
N VAL A 223 6.91 -0.09 -9.05
CA VAL A 223 7.44 -1.44 -9.31
C VAL A 223 6.33 -2.47 -9.31
N SER A 224 6.01 -3.00 -10.50
CA SER A 224 5.21 -4.21 -10.65
C SER A 224 5.99 -5.43 -10.19
N VAL A 225 5.29 -6.53 -9.92
CA VAL A 225 5.96 -7.79 -9.53
C VAL A 225 5.34 -8.98 -10.24
N LEU A 226 6.07 -10.08 -10.25
CA LEU A 226 5.57 -11.38 -10.70
C LEU A 226 4.92 -12.14 -9.55
N ASN A 227 3.87 -12.87 -9.89
CA ASN A 227 3.33 -13.94 -9.06
C ASN A 227 3.44 -15.26 -9.82
N GLU A 228 3.74 -16.33 -9.09
CA GLU A 228 3.94 -17.66 -9.64
C GLU A 228 3.02 -18.68 -8.97
N THR A 229 2.40 -19.51 -9.80
CA THR A 229 1.63 -20.68 -9.39
C THR A 229 2.18 -21.92 -10.07
N GLU A 230 2.40 -22.97 -9.29
CA GLU A 230 2.77 -24.30 -9.80
C GLU A 230 1.60 -25.25 -9.59
N THR A 231 1.33 -26.09 -10.59
CA THR A 231 0.32 -27.12 -10.52
C THR A 231 0.90 -28.45 -10.99
N ASP A 232 0.68 -29.48 -10.18
CA ASP A 232 1.06 -30.85 -10.51
C ASP A 232 -0.18 -31.68 -10.83
N SER A 233 -0.10 -32.46 -11.90
CA SER A 233 -1.10 -33.46 -12.23
C SER A 233 -0.46 -34.81 -12.48
N TYR A 234 -1.17 -35.86 -12.06
CA TYR A 234 -0.72 -37.24 -12.18
C TYR A 234 -1.78 -38.09 -12.87
N LYS A 235 -1.38 -38.81 -13.91
CA LYS A 235 -2.22 -39.78 -14.62
C LYS A 235 -1.50 -41.11 -14.72
N SER A 236 -2.24 -42.20 -14.52
CA SER A 236 -1.72 -43.56 -14.63
C SER A 236 -2.63 -44.42 -15.49
N ARG A 237 -2.05 -45.13 -16.47
CA ARG A 237 -2.78 -46.12 -17.28
C ARG A 237 -2.37 -47.52 -16.85
N ASN A 238 -3.29 -48.21 -16.17
CA ASN A 238 -3.14 -49.58 -15.68
C ASN A 238 -1.87 -49.80 -14.83
N GLY A 239 -1.34 -48.76 -14.17
CA GLY A 239 -0.10 -48.82 -13.39
C GLY A 239 1.19 -49.00 -14.22
N LYS A 240 1.09 -49.12 -15.55
CA LYS A 240 2.23 -49.40 -16.45
C LYS A 240 2.81 -48.15 -17.09
N THR A 241 1.95 -47.17 -17.37
CA THR A 241 2.32 -45.85 -17.88
C THR A 241 1.96 -44.83 -16.83
N ARG A 242 2.92 -44.02 -16.40
CA ARG A 242 2.70 -42.93 -15.45
C ARG A 242 3.12 -41.64 -16.14
N VAL A 243 2.23 -40.66 -16.14
CA VAL A 243 2.46 -39.31 -16.66
C VAL A 243 2.29 -38.34 -15.50
N THR A 244 3.35 -37.62 -15.19
CA THR A 244 3.31 -36.46 -14.30
C THR A 244 3.46 -35.22 -15.17
N THR A 245 2.57 -34.25 -15.01
CA THR A 245 2.69 -32.94 -15.65
C THR A 245 2.81 -31.89 -14.57
N THR A 246 3.91 -31.14 -14.59
CA THR A 246 4.13 -29.97 -13.74
C THR A 246 4.01 -28.74 -14.62
N THR A 247 3.14 -27.81 -14.25
CA THR A 247 2.92 -26.56 -14.97
C THR A 247 3.16 -25.39 -14.04
N THR A 248 4.08 -24.51 -14.42
CA THR A 248 4.35 -23.25 -13.72
C THR A 248 3.82 -22.12 -14.57
N THR A 249 2.98 -21.26 -13.99
CA THR A 249 2.43 -20.08 -14.65
C THR A 249 2.82 -18.84 -13.88
N GLN A 250 3.34 -17.85 -14.60
CA GLN A 250 3.70 -16.54 -14.04
C GLN A 250 2.72 -15.48 -14.55
N THR A 251 2.30 -14.61 -13.63
CA THR A 251 1.43 -13.48 -13.92
C THR A 251 2.05 -12.20 -13.39
N ILE A 252 1.75 -11.07 -14.03
CA ILE A 252 2.15 -9.76 -13.53
C ILE A 252 1.05 -9.17 -12.66
N ASP A 253 1.43 -8.75 -11.46
CA ASP A 253 0.67 -7.79 -10.68
C ASP A 253 1.12 -6.39 -11.06
N GLN A 254 0.46 -5.82 -12.07
CA GLN A 254 0.80 -4.52 -12.63
C GLN A 254 0.41 -3.39 -11.66
N GLN A 255 1.36 -2.50 -11.36
CA GLN A 255 1.06 -1.32 -10.55
C GLN A 255 0.39 -0.25 -11.37
N ALA A 256 -0.77 0.19 -10.89
CA ALA A 256 -1.56 1.22 -11.52
C ALA A 256 -1.57 2.49 -10.67
N LEU A 257 -1.10 3.58 -11.26
CA LEU A 257 -1.33 4.94 -10.81
C LEU A 257 -2.39 5.56 -11.72
N THR A 258 -3.55 5.89 -11.17
CA THR A 258 -4.67 6.43 -11.95
C THR A 258 -5.14 7.76 -11.38
N ALA A 259 -5.22 8.78 -12.24
CA ALA A 259 -5.78 10.08 -11.92
C ALA A 259 -6.95 10.39 -12.85
N GLY A 260 -8.10 10.83 -12.34
CA GLY A 260 -9.17 11.36 -13.18
C GLY A 260 -8.80 12.72 -13.81
N GLY A 261 -7.90 13.47 -13.17
CA GLY A 261 -7.26 14.66 -13.67
C GLY A 261 -5.85 14.40 -14.22
N ASN A 262 -4.88 15.17 -13.75
CA ASN A 262 -3.49 15.03 -14.13
C ASN A 262 -2.77 14.02 -13.24
N LEU A 263 -1.85 13.27 -13.81
CA LEU A 263 -0.91 12.42 -13.08
C LEU A 263 0.49 13.02 -13.22
N ILE A 264 1.13 13.34 -12.10
CA ILE A 264 2.46 13.95 -12.05
C ILE A 264 3.38 13.09 -11.20
N LEU A 265 4.48 12.64 -11.79
CA LEU A 265 5.57 11.95 -11.11
C LEU A 265 6.80 12.86 -11.14
N SER A 266 7.39 13.12 -9.97
CA SER A 266 8.57 13.99 -9.85
C SER A 266 9.59 13.38 -8.90
N ALA A 267 10.85 13.35 -9.33
CA ALA A 267 11.98 12.93 -8.51
C ALA A 267 13.15 13.91 -8.65
N GLY A 268 13.88 14.17 -7.56
CA GLY A 268 15.09 14.99 -7.61
C GLY A 268 16.26 14.31 -8.33
N ASN A 269 16.32 12.98 -8.29
CA ASN A 269 17.27 12.15 -9.04
C ASN A 269 16.51 11.39 -10.13
N ASP A 270 16.02 10.18 -9.84
CA ASP A 270 15.53 9.26 -10.86
C ASP A 270 14.05 8.89 -10.69
N VAL A 271 13.34 8.76 -11.80
CA VAL A 271 12.03 8.08 -11.85
C VAL A 271 12.21 6.70 -12.47
N ASN A 272 12.02 5.65 -11.66
CA ASN A 272 12.17 4.26 -12.07
C ASN A 272 10.82 3.55 -12.13
N LEU A 273 10.48 3.03 -13.30
CA LEU A 273 9.22 2.37 -13.61
C LEU A 273 9.50 0.95 -14.09
N VAL A 274 8.93 -0.06 -13.43
CA VAL A 274 9.12 -1.46 -13.81
C VAL A 274 7.77 -2.05 -14.18
N ALA A 275 7.54 -2.18 -15.48
CA ALA A 275 6.26 -2.58 -16.07
C ALA A 275 5.05 -1.92 -15.39
N ALA A 276 5.15 -0.62 -15.11
CA ALA A 276 4.09 0.13 -14.43
C ALA A 276 2.99 0.55 -15.41
N LYS A 277 1.82 0.91 -14.89
CA LYS A 277 0.72 1.48 -15.65
C LYS A 277 0.36 2.86 -15.09
N LEU A 278 0.58 3.88 -15.91
CA LEU A 278 0.31 5.27 -15.57
C LEU A 278 -0.87 5.75 -16.44
N ASP A 279 -1.99 6.08 -15.81
CA ASP A 279 -3.22 6.47 -16.50
C ASP A 279 -3.75 7.82 -15.99
N ALA A 280 -3.66 8.85 -16.84
CA ALA A 280 -4.15 10.18 -16.56
C ALA A 280 -5.38 10.51 -17.41
N GLY A 281 -6.46 10.92 -16.76
CA GLY A 281 -7.66 11.41 -17.45
C GLY A 281 -7.42 12.70 -18.24
N LYS A 282 -6.44 13.50 -17.82
CA LYS A 282 -5.96 14.73 -18.49
C LYS A 282 -4.47 14.58 -18.86
N GLY A 283 -3.57 15.37 -18.28
CA GLY A 283 -2.14 15.33 -18.60
C GLY A 283 -1.37 14.32 -17.78
N LEU A 284 -0.35 13.69 -18.39
CA LEU A 284 0.65 12.88 -17.68
C LEU A 284 2.00 13.58 -17.77
N GLY A 285 2.56 13.95 -16.62
CA GLY A 285 3.88 14.56 -16.48
C GLY A 285 4.83 13.65 -15.71
N VAL A 286 6.02 13.40 -16.24
CA VAL A 286 7.10 12.70 -15.54
C VAL A 286 8.34 13.58 -15.57
N SER A 287 8.90 13.91 -14.41
CA SER A 287 10.09 14.76 -14.29
C SER A 287 11.12 14.10 -13.38
N ALA A 288 12.36 14.04 -13.86
CA ALA A 288 13.51 13.56 -13.10
C ALA A 288 14.66 14.56 -13.21
N GLY A 289 15.38 14.80 -12.11
CA GLY A 289 16.58 15.64 -12.14
C GLY A 289 17.74 14.97 -12.89
N ASN A 290 17.80 13.64 -12.90
CA ASN A 290 18.76 12.84 -13.63
C ASN A 290 18.03 12.03 -14.71
N ASP A 291 17.52 10.82 -14.40
CA ASP A 291 17.06 9.88 -15.41
C ASP A 291 15.59 9.46 -15.25
N ILE A 292 14.91 9.18 -16.38
CA ILE A 292 13.64 8.46 -16.42
C ILE A 292 13.90 7.06 -17.00
N ASN A 293 13.69 6.03 -16.18
CA ASN A 293 13.94 4.64 -16.54
C ASN A 293 12.64 3.84 -16.55
N ALA A 294 12.21 3.38 -17.72
CA ALA A 294 11.12 2.41 -17.84
C ALA A 294 11.67 1.04 -18.30
N SER A 295 11.64 0.07 -17.38
CA SER A 295 12.10 -1.30 -17.62
C SER A 295 10.94 -2.30 -17.64
N THR A 296 11.28 -3.55 -17.92
CA THR A 296 10.31 -4.61 -18.22
C THR A 296 10.26 -5.68 -17.12
N LEU A 297 9.13 -6.39 -17.07
CA LEU A 297 8.99 -7.67 -16.39
C LEU A 297 8.64 -8.74 -17.41
N THR A 298 9.27 -9.91 -17.31
CA THR A 298 8.98 -11.04 -18.20
C THR A 298 8.30 -12.15 -17.41
N THR A 299 7.08 -12.53 -17.80
CA THR A 299 6.46 -13.75 -17.28
C THR A 299 6.97 -14.94 -18.09
N VAL A 300 7.20 -16.06 -17.39
CA VAL A 300 7.61 -17.32 -18.00
C VAL A 300 6.62 -18.41 -17.60
N ASP A 301 5.92 -18.96 -18.58
CA ASP A 301 5.05 -20.12 -18.41
C ASP A 301 5.77 -21.38 -18.88
N THR A 302 5.81 -22.41 -18.04
CA THR A 302 6.45 -23.69 -18.34
C THR A 302 5.50 -24.86 -18.15
N SER A 303 5.72 -25.92 -18.94
CA SER A 303 5.05 -27.20 -18.73
C SER A 303 6.01 -28.35 -19.00
N ASP A 304 6.26 -29.14 -17.96
CA ASP A 304 7.09 -30.35 -17.96
C ASP A 304 6.22 -31.60 -17.88
N VAL A 305 6.25 -32.43 -18.91
CA VAL A 305 5.54 -33.71 -18.98
C VAL A 305 6.53 -34.85 -18.86
N LEU A 306 6.57 -35.50 -17.69
CA LEU A 306 7.35 -36.70 -17.43
C LEU A 306 6.50 -37.95 -17.66
N GLU A 307 6.84 -38.71 -18.69
CA GLU A 307 6.25 -40.01 -18.97
C GLU A 307 7.23 -41.15 -18.63
N THR A 308 6.75 -42.13 -17.85
CA THR A 308 7.52 -43.34 -17.50
C THR A 308 6.76 -44.63 -17.83
N ARG A 309 7.47 -45.59 -18.45
CA ARG A 309 6.95 -46.93 -18.80
C ARG A 309 8.06 -47.97 -18.71
N LYS A 310 8.00 -48.96 -17.81
CA LYS A 310 9.05 -50.01 -17.66
C LYS A 310 10.49 -49.45 -17.70
N ARG A 311 11.21 -49.59 -18.83
CA ARG A 311 12.59 -49.10 -19.07
C ARG A 311 12.66 -47.78 -19.85
N PHE A 312 11.52 -47.12 -20.07
CA PHE A 312 11.38 -45.88 -20.81
C PHE A 312 11.06 -44.72 -19.86
N ARG A 313 11.75 -43.60 -20.05
CA ARG A 313 11.53 -42.33 -19.37
C ARG A 313 11.72 -41.22 -20.40
N GLN A 314 10.72 -40.38 -20.60
CA GLN A 314 10.78 -39.20 -21.47
C GLN A 314 10.26 -37.99 -20.71
N THR A 315 10.97 -36.88 -20.81
CA THR A 315 10.51 -35.56 -20.36
C THR A 315 10.30 -34.70 -21.59
N THR A 316 9.16 -34.03 -21.69
CA THR A 316 8.89 -33.00 -22.70
C THR A 316 8.65 -31.68 -21.99
N SER A 317 9.39 -30.64 -22.35
CA SER A 317 9.34 -29.32 -21.71
C SER A 317 8.90 -28.27 -22.72
N THR A 318 8.06 -27.34 -22.29
CA THR A 318 7.65 -26.14 -23.05
C THR A 318 7.91 -24.90 -22.20
N ARG A 319 8.21 -23.78 -22.86
CA ARG A 319 8.54 -22.51 -22.22
C ARG A 319 8.07 -21.36 -23.11
N ASP A 320 7.17 -20.55 -22.58
CA ASP A 320 6.62 -19.37 -23.24
C ASP A 320 6.96 -18.13 -22.39
N GLU A 321 7.46 -17.07 -23.04
CA GLU A 321 7.87 -15.84 -22.36
C GLU A 321 7.05 -14.65 -22.89
N THR A 322 6.55 -13.80 -21.99
CA THR A 322 5.86 -12.56 -22.35
C THR A 322 6.53 -11.38 -21.64
N VAL A 323 6.97 -10.38 -22.42
CA VAL A 323 7.60 -9.16 -21.90
C VAL A 323 6.55 -8.08 -21.69
N HIS A 324 6.52 -7.52 -20.48
CA HIS A 324 5.65 -6.42 -20.08
C HIS A 324 6.49 -5.17 -19.86
N GLY A 325 6.28 -4.14 -20.67
CA GLY A 325 6.87 -2.81 -20.47
C GLY A 325 5.94 -1.87 -19.70
N THR A 326 6.40 -0.64 -19.49
CA THR A 326 5.59 0.41 -18.84
C THR A 326 4.58 1.00 -19.83
N GLU A 327 3.34 1.20 -19.39
CA GLU A 327 2.25 1.83 -20.15
C GLU A 327 2.04 3.28 -19.66
N PHE A 328 2.17 4.25 -20.56
CA PHE A 328 1.88 5.66 -20.31
C PHE A 328 0.63 6.08 -21.09
N THR A 329 -0.45 6.40 -20.41
CA THR A 329 -1.71 6.84 -21.02
C THR A 329 -2.12 8.21 -20.48
N ALA A 330 -2.46 9.13 -21.39
CA ALA A 330 -2.98 10.44 -21.05
C ALA A 330 -4.20 10.80 -21.92
N GLY A 331 -5.21 11.47 -21.34
CA GLY A 331 -6.30 12.06 -22.10
C GLY A 331 -5.85 13.26 -22.94
N GLY A 332 -4.98 14.09 -22.37
CA GLY A 332 -4.37 15.27 -22.99
C GLY A 332 -2.91 15.02 -23.39
N ASN A 333 -2.01 15.90 -22.97
CA ASN A 333 -0.58 15.79 -23.28
C ASN A 333 0.13 14.79 -22.37
N LEU A 334 1.13 14.11 -22.93
CA LEU A 334 2.14 13.36 -22.21
C LEU A 334 3.47 14.11 -22.30
N ALA A 335 4.09 14.44 -21.17
CA ALA A 335 5.38 15.09 -21.12
C ALA A 335 6.33 14.33 -20.20
N MET A 336 7.55 14.07 -20.69
CA MET A 336 8.64 13.52 -19.88
C MET A 336 9.86 14.42 -20.00
N GLN A 337 10.46 14.74 -18.86
CA GLN A 337 11.67 15.56 -18.76
C GLN A 337 12.69 14.89 -17.85
N ALA A 338 13.89 14.67 -18.36
CA ALA A 338 15.04 14.19 -17.62
C ALA A 338 16.19 15.18 -17.74
N GLY A 339 17.00 15.33 -16.69
CA GLY A 339 18.23 16.13 -16.78
C GLY A 339 19.32 15.48 -17.61
N ASN A 340 19.34 14.14 -17.63
CA ASN A 340 20.31 13.33 -18.36
C ASN A 340 19.58 12.50 -19.44
N ASP A 341 19.03 11.33 -19.09
CA ASP A 341 18.52 10.35 -20.06
C ASP A 341 17.04 9.97 -19.86
N ILE A 342 16.35 9.65 -20.94
CA ILE A 342 15.05 8.98 -20.93
C ILE A 342 15.22 7.60 -21.58
N THR A 343 15.20 6.54 -20.79
CA THR A 343 15.32 5.16 -21.29
C THR A 343 13.98 4.42 -21.20
N LEU A 344 13.38 4.08 -22.35
CA LEU A 344 12.07 3.42 -22.43
C LEU A 344 12.17 2.02 -23.08
N THR A 345 12.31 0.97 -22.27
CA THR A 345 12.41 -0.41 -22.77
C THR A 345 11.04 -1.08 -22.91
N ALA A 346 10.67 -1.43 -24.15
CA ALA A 346 9.38 -2.04 -24.51
C ALA A 346 8.16 -1.29 -23.95
N ALA A 347 8.31 0.01 -23.66
CA ALA A 347 7.24 0.84 -23.14
C ALA A 347 6.28 1.26 -24.25
N SER A 348 5.04 1.59 -23.87
CA SER A 348 4.05 2.16 -24.77
C SER A 348 3.58 3.50 -24.24
N ALA A 349 3.41 4.47 -25.13
CA ALA A 349 2.98 5.82 -24.81
C ALA A 349 1.82 6.23 -25.71
N ALA A 350 0.71 6.65 -25.12
CA ALA A 350 -0.51 7.00 -25.83
C ALA A 350 -1.19 8.25 -25.24
N THR A 351 -1.66 9.12 -26.12
CA THR A 351 -2.49 10.28 -25.81
C THR A 351 -3.81 10.18 -26.56
N LYS A 352 -4.91 10.74 -26.04
CA LYS A 352 -6.20 10.80 -26.77
C LYS A 352 -6.30 12.05 -27.64
N GLU A 353 -6.07 13.23 -27.06
CA GLU A 353 -6.28 14.53 -27.72
C GLU A 353 -5.03 15.42 -27.74
N GLY A 354 -3.95 15.03 -27.05
CA GLY A 354 -2.72 15.82 -26.92
C GLY A 354 -1.49 15.22 -27.61
N GLY A 355 -0.36 15.91 -27.47
CA GLY A 355 0.94 15.47 -27.98
C GLY A 355 1.77 14.71 -26.95
N ILE A 356 2.79 13.99 -27.44
CA ILE A 356 3.83 13.37 -26.61
C ILE A 356 5.10 14.22 -26.75
N THR A 357 5.66 14.70 -25.63
CA THR A 357 6.92 15.46 -25.60
C THR A 357 7.91 14.75 -24.70
N LEU A 358 9.12 14.51 -25.22
CA LEU A 358 10.25 13.90 -24.50
C LEU A 358 11.41 14.89 -24.56
N ALA A 359 11.99 15.23 -23.42
CA ALA A 359 13.15 16.12 -23.33
C ALA A 359 14.18 15.53 -22.37
N ALA A 360 15.36 15.23 -22.87
CA ALA A 360 16.49 14.74 -22.11
C ALA A 360 17.72 15.63 -22.38
N GLY A 361 18.62 15.76 -21.41
CA GLY A 361 19.86 16.51 -21.60
C GLY A 361 20.86 15.82 -22.53
N ASN A 362 20.83 14.48 -22.54
CA ASN A 362 21.72 13.62 -23.30
C ASN A 362 20.93 12.81 -24.33
N ASP A 363 20.26 11.72 -23.93
CA ASP A 363 19.65 10.76 -24.85
C ASP A 363 18.17 10.45 -24.55
N VAL A 364 17.42 10.11 -25.61
CA VAL A 364 16.05 9.56 -25.60
C VAL A 364 16.01 8.29 -26.46
#